data_AF-B1IF47-F1
#
_entry.id   AF-B1IF47-F1
#
_cell.length_a   1.000
_cell.length_b   1.000
_cell.length_c   1.000
_cell.angle_alpha   90.00
_cell.angle_beta   90.00
_cell.angle_gamma   90.00
#
_symmetry.space_group_name_H-M   'P 1'
#
loop_
_entity.id
_entity.type
_entity.pdbx_description
1 polymer ?
#
loop_
_entity_poly.entity_id
_entity_poly.type
_entity_poly.pdbx_seq_one_letter_code
_entity_poly.pdbx_strand_id
1 'polypeptide(L)'
;MKNLNDMNSEELGKYIKDTENQIHNLLDEYINRVNNKIDKNKNAKTLKEKSYALSKLYKYVEWVNDGIEMNNNVKNRIRIVPKRGEVWTCELGQNIGSEENKIRPVIIIQNDTGNQNGPTTIVVPISNRPKKIAVHISIRNGDFELAKGEKMEITGTVLAEQIRIVSKARLGRHVATLSDKFMQLLDSKIKISLDL
;
A
#
# COMPACT_ATOMS: atom_id res chain seq x y z
N MET A 1 -8.47 26.35 15.78
CA MET A 1 -7.77 25.60 16.84
C MET A 1 -6.37 26.18 16.95
N LYS A 2 -5.87 26.48 18.15
CA LYS A 2 -4.48 26.98 18.35
C LYS A 2 -3.50 25.89 17.88
N ASN A 3 -2.32 26.27 17.37
CA ASN A 3 -1.25 25.30 17.09
C ASN A 3 -0.73 24.74 18.42
N LEU A 4 -0.42 23.44 18.48
CA LEU A 4 0.14 22.79 19.67
C LEU A 4 1.41 23.48 20.18
N ASN A 5 2.23 24.00 19.28
CA ASN A 5 3.48 24.68 19.64
C ASN A 5 3.26 26.02 20.36
N ASP A 6 2.06 26.60 20.26
CA ASP A 6 1.73 27.91 20.82
C ASP A 6 0.89 27.80 22.11
N MET A 7 0.69 26.58 22.61
CA MET A 7 -0.09 26.31 23.81
C MET A 7 0.79 26.32 25.06
N ASN A 8 0.31 26.95 26.13
CA ASN A 8 0.93 26.81 27.45
C ASN A 8 0.57 25.46 28.10
N SER A 9 1.18 25.14 29.24
CA SER A 9 0.99 23.85 29.91
C SER A 9 -0.46 23.56 30.32
N GLU A 10 -1.24 24.58 30.69
CA GLU A 10 -2.66 24.43 31.04
C GLU A 10 -3.50 24.13 29.81
N GLU A 11 -3.28 24.88 28.72
CA GLU A 11 -3.91 24.66 27.42
C GLU A 11 -3.59 23.25 26.89
N LEU A 12 -2.34 22.80 27.01
CA LEU A 12 -1.91 21.45 26.63
C LEU A 12 -2.57 20.37 27.48
N GLY A 13 -2.65 20.56 28.80
CA GLY A 13 -3.31 19.61 29.70
C GLY A 13 -4.79 19.43 29.35
N LYS A 14 -5.49 20.53 29.05
CA LYS A 14 -6.88 20.47 28.57
C LYS A 14 -6.98 19.79 27.21
N TYR A 15 -6.11 20.15 26.26
CA TYR A 15 -6.08 19.55 24.92
C TYR A 15 -5.91 18.02 24.98
N ILE A 16 -4.99 17.53 25.81
CA ILE A 16 -4.72 16.09 25.96
C ILE A 16 -5.99 15.37 26.43
N LYS A 17 -6.61 15.84 27.52
CA LYS A 17 -7.82 15.25 28.07
C LYS A 17 -8.99 15.26 27.08
N ASP A 18 -9.18 16.38 26.39
CA ASP A 18 -10.23 16.51 25.38
C ASP A 18 -9.98 15.56 24.20
N THR A 19 -8.72 15.42 23.77
CA THR A 19 -8.31 14.51 22.69
C THR A 19 -8.50 13.04 23.08
N GLU A 20 -8.14 12.65 24.29
CA GLU A 20 -8.37 11.29 24.81
C GLU A 20 -9.86 10.92 24.77
N ASN A 21 -10.72 11.82 25.25
CA ASN A 21 -12.18 11.63 25.19
C ASN A 21 -12.67 11.49 23.74
N GLN A 22 -12.16 12.30 22.82
CA GLN A 22 -12.50 12.19 21.40
C GLN A 22 -12.05 10.86 20.79
N ILE A 23 -10.87 10.36 21.15
CA ILE A 23 -10.37 9.04 20.71
C ILE A 23 -11.32 7.94 21.18
N HIS A 24 -11.75 7.96 22.45
CA HIS A 24 -12.70 6.97 22.97
C HIS A 24 -14.03 7.00 22.20
N ASN A 25 -14.58 8.18 21.93
CA ASN A 25 -15.80 8.31 21.14
C ASN A 25 -15.65 7.75 19.71
N LEU A 26 -14.50 7.99 19.05
CA LEU A 26 -14.21 7.45 17.73
C LEU A 26 -14.06 5.92 17.75
N LEU A 27 -13.48 5.36 18.82
CA LEU A 27 -13.37 3.91 19.02
C LEU A 27 -14.76 3.26 19.18
N ASP A 28 -15.63 3.86 19.98
CA ASP A 28 -17.01 3.38 20.14
C ASP A 28 -17.77 3.42 18.80
N GLU A 29 -17.64 4.51 18.04
CA GLU A 29 -18.22 4.62 16.72
C GLU A 29 -17.68 3.54 15.76
N TYR A 30 -16.37 3.31 15.77
CA TYR A 30 -15.71 2.29 14.96
C TYR A 30 -16.24 0.88 15.31
N ILE A 31 -16.29 0.53 16.60
CA ILE A 31 -16.80 -0.76 17.08
C ILE A 31 -18.26 -0.94 16.63
N ASN A 32 -19.10 0.08 16.81
CA ASN A 32 -20.49 0.06 16.38
C ASN A 32 -20.62 -0.15 14.86
N ARG A 33 -19.82 0.54 14.05
CA ARG A 33 -19.80 0.38 12.58
C ARG A 33 -19.37 -1.04 12.18
N VAL A 34 -18.39 -1.64 12.85
CA VAL A 34 -17.93 -3.01 12.58
C VAL A 34 -19.01 -4.02 12.97
N ASN A 35 -19.57 -3.92 14.17
CA ASN A 35 -20.64 -4.81 14.65
C ASN A 35 -21.88 -4.77 13.74
N ASN A 36 -22.30 -3.56 13.33
CA ASN A 36 -23.39 -3.40 12.37
C ASN A 36 -23.14 -4.13 11.03
N LYS A 37 -21.89 -4.16 10.54
CA LYS A 37 -21.54 -4.92 9.33
C LYS A 37 -21.57 -6.43 9.56
N ILE A 38 -21.12 -6.89 10.73
CA ILE A 38 -21.20 -8.31 11.13
C ILE A 38 -22.67 -8.75 11.19
N ASP A 39 -23.53 -7.96 11.83
CA ASP A 39 -24.95 -8.27 11.97
C ASP A 39 -25.68 -8.27 10.62
N LYS A 40 -25.45 -7.25 9.77
CA LYS A 40 -26.00 -7.22 8.41
C LYS A 40 -25.59 -8.45 7.60
N ASN A 41 -24.38 -8.97 7.80
CA ASN A 41 -23.90 -10.14 7.10
C ASN A 41 -24.68 -11.43 7.45
N LYS A 42 -25.32 -11.50 8.62
CA LYS A 42 -26.18 -12.65 9.00
C LYS A 42 -27.32 -12.87 7.98
N ASN A 43 -27.77 -11.80 7.33
CA ASN A 43 -28.87 -11.78 6.37
C ASN A 43 -28.46 -12.08 4.91
N ALA A 44 -27.18 -12.31 4.62
CA ALA A 44 -26.76 -12.67 3.25
C ALA A 44 -27.36 -14.01 2.80
N LYS A 45 -27.64 -14.14 1.49
CA LYS A 45 -28.42 -15.25 0.93
C LYS A 45 -27.64 -16.55 0.92
N THR A 46 -26.34 -16.49 0.63
CA THR A 46 -25.49 -17.68 0.50
C THR A 46 -24.33 -17.68 1.49
N LEU A 47 -23.85 -18.87 1.87
CA LEU A 47 -22.64 -19.02 2.69
C LEU A 47 -21.41 -18.38 2.02
N LYS A 48 -21.31 -18.47 0.68
CA LYS A 48 -20.20 -17.88 -0.07
C LYS A 48 -20.16 -16.36 0.04
N GLU A 49 -21.30 -15.70 -0.09
CA GLU A 49 -21.42 -14.24 0.11
C GLU A 49 -21.07 -13.85 1.54
N LYS A 50 -21.60 -14.59 2.52
CA LYS A 50 -21.30 -14.39 3.95
C LYS A 50 -19.81 -14.45 4.22
N SER A 51 -19.14 -15.49 3.74
CA SER A 51 -17.70 -15.71 3.92
C SER A 51 -16.88 -14.62 3.23
N TYR A 52 -17.26 -14.21 2.03
CA TYR A 52 -16.55 -13.16 1.30
C TYR A 52 -16.63 -11.81 2.02
N ALA A 53 -17.82 -11.41 2.44
CA ALA A 53 -18.04 -10.15 3.14
C ALA A 53 -17.33 -10.11 4.51
N LEU A 54 -17.39 -11.20 5.30
CA LEU A 54 -16.64 -11.29 6.55
C LEU A 54 -15.13 -11.29 6.33
N SER A 55 -14.64 -12.02 5.32
CA SER A 55 -13.20 -12.01 5.01
C SER A 55 -12.71 -10.61 4.64
N LYS A 56 -13.53 -9.84 3.90
CA LYS A 56 -13.20 -8.45 3.56
C LYS A 56 -13.20 -7.55 4.80
N LEU A 57 -14.17 -7.70 5.70
CA LEU A 57 -14.23 -6.93 6.94
C LEU A 57 -13.08 -7.28 7.88
N TYR A 58 -12.77 -8.56 8.05
CA TYR A 58 -11.63 -9.05 8.84
C TYR A 58 -10.34 -8.40 8.38
N LYS A 59 -10.04 -8.45 7.08
CA LYS A 59 -8.83 -7.83 6.50
C LYS A 59 -8.76 -6.32 6.69
N TYR A 60 -9.91 -5.65 6.77
CA TYR A 60 -9.96 -4.23 7.07
C TYR A 60 -9.63 -3.93 8.53
N VAL A 61 -10.19 -4.71 9.47
CA VAL A 61 -9.89 -4.57 10.90
C VAL A 61 -8.42 -4.94 11.19
N GLU A 62 -7.94 -6.04 10.63
CA GLU A 62 -6.54 -6.50 10.71
C GLU A 62 -5.58 -5.43 10.20
N TRP A 63 -5.87 -4.82 9.05
CA TRP A 63 -5.06 -3.75 8.47
C TRP A 63 -4.91 -2.52 9.38
N VAL A 64 -5.91 -2.20 10.21
CA VAL A 64 -5.80 -1.10 11.18
C VAL A 64 -4.68 -1.41 12.19
N ASN A 65 -4.61 -2.65 12.67
CA ASN A 65 -3.56 -3.09 13.60
C ASN A 65 -2.19 -3.10 12.91
N ASP A 66 -2.11 -3.69 11.71
CA ASP A 66 -0.88 -3.73 10.93
C ASP A 66 -0.36 -2.31 10.64
N GLY A 67 -1.26 -1.36 10.38
CA GLY A 67 -0.92 0.04 10.16
C GLY A 67 -0.26 0.69 11.37
N ILE A 68 -0.76 0.40 12.58
CA ILE A 68 -0.17 0.90 13.84
C ILE A 68 1.23 0.30 14.02
N GLU A 69 1.38 -1.01 13.87
CA GLU A 69 2.68 -1.69 14.01
C GLU A 69 3.69 -1.21 12.96
N MET A 70 3.24 -1.03 11.72
CA MET A 70 4.08 -0.52 10.64
C MET A 70 4.57 0.89 10.93
N ASN A 71 3.72 1.77 11.47
CA ASN A 71 4.10 3.12 11.86
C ASN A 71 5.18 3.12 12.95
N ASN A 72 5.07 2.23 13.94
CA ASN A 72 6.08 2.08 15.00
C ASN A 72 7.45 1.67 14.44
N ASN A 73 7.48 0.94 13.33
CA ASN A 73 8.69 0.41 12.70
C ASN A 73 9.29 1.32 11.60
N VAL A 74 8.71 2.48 11.31
CA VAL A 74 9.15 3.38 10.21
C VAL A 74 10.63 3.74 10.32
N LYS A 75 11.12 4.07 11.53
CA LYS A 75 12.52 4.46 11.76
C LYS A 75 13.52 3.39 11.32
N ASN A 76 13.17 2.11 11.48
CA ASN A 76 14.02 0.99 11.10
C ASN A 76 14.02 0.78 9.58
N ARG A 77 12.89 1.05 8.92
CA ARG A 77 12.69 0.76 7.49
C ARG A 77 13.10 1.90 6.55
N ILE A 78 13.18 3.15 7.02
CA ILE A 78 13.65 4.29 6.20
C ILE A 78 15.05 4.08 5.62
N ARG A 79 15.86 3.22 6.26
CA ARG A 79 17.22 2.87 5.82
C ARG A 79 17.25 2.06 4.52
N ILE A 80 16.12 1.48 4.10
CA ILE A 80 16.03 0.81 2.80
C ILE A 80 16.19 1.87 1.70
N VAL A 81 17.12 1.63 0.78
CA VAL A 81 17.35 2.47 -0.39
C VAL A 81 17.00 1.64 -1.63
N PRO A 82 15.73 1.63 -2.07
CA PRO A 82 15.36 0.95 -3.29
C PRO A 82 15.98 1.67 -4.50
N LYS A 83 16.25 0.94 -5.57
CA LYS A 83 16.70 1.52 -6.85
C LYS A 83 15.61 1.44 -7.90
N ARG A 84 15.62 2.41 -8.81
CA ARG A 84 14.69 2.44 -9.93
C ARG A 84 14.83 1.14 -10.75
N GLY A 85 13.70 0.53 -11.09
CA GLY A 85 13.63 -0.73 -11.83
C GLY A 85 13.73 -1.98 -10.97
N GLU A 86 13.97 -1.86 -9.66
CA GLU A 86 13.83 -3.00 -8.75
C GLU A 86 12.36 -3.35 -8.54
N VAL A 87 12.11 -4.64 -8.32
CA VAL A 87 10.82 -5.19 -7.91
C VAL A 87 10.89 -5.59 -6.44
N TRP A 88 9.97 -5.07 -5.64
CA TRP A 88 9.89 -5.35 -4.21
C TRP A 88 8.52 -5.90 -3.85
N THR A 89 8.42 -6.76 -2.83
CA THR A 89 7.12 -6.96 -2.18
C THR A 89 6.76 -5.69 -1.43
N CYS A 90 5.50 -5.24 -1.51
CA CYS A 90 5.02 -4.07 -0.82
C CYS A 90 3.63 -4.30 -0.23
N GLU A 91 3.42 -3.89 1.02
CA GLU A 91 2.10 -3.89 1.65
C GLU A 91 1.32 -2.63 1.23
N LEU A 92 0.39 -2.80 0.28
CA LEU A 92 -0.44 -1.73 -0.26
C LEU A 92 -1.66 -1.42 0.62
N GLY A 93 -1.97 -2.27 1.60
CA GLY A 93 -3.02 -2.13 2.61
C GLY A 93 -4.41 -2.50 2.09
N GLN A 94 -5.45 -2.02 2.79
CA GLN A 94 -6.81 -2.03 2.24
C GLN A 94 -7.07 -0.80 1.38
N ASN A 95 -7.82 -1.00 0.29
CA ASN A 95 -8.15 0.05 -0.67
C ASN A 95 -9.54 0.62 -0.48
N ILE A 96 -9.75 1.78 -1.09
CA ILE A 96 -11.07 2.29 -1.43
C ILE A 96 -11.34 1.97 -2.91
N GLY A 97 -12.50 1.38 -3.20
CA GLY A 97 -12.91 1.10 -4.58
C GLY A 97 -11.97 0.13 -5.31
N SER A 98 -11.34 0.61 -6.39
CA SER A 98 -10.55 -0.20 -7.34
C SER A 98 -9.04 -0.03 -7.21
N GLU A 99 -8.54 0.70 -6.22
CA GLU A 99 -7.09 0.84 -6.03
C GLU A 99 -6.46 -0.52 -5.76
N GLU A 100 -5.24 -0.76 -6.24
CA GLU A 100 -4.54 -2.00 -5.90
C GLU A 100 -4.09 -2.05 -4.44
N ASN A 101 -4.22 -3.25 -3.87
CA ASN A 101 -4.24 -3.46 -2.43
C ASN A 101 -3.60 -4.81 -2.04
N LYS A 102 -3.40 -5.02 -0.72
CA LYS A 102 -2.70 -6.16 -0.10
C LYS A 102 -1.19 -6.14 -0.39
N ILE A 103 -0.51 -7.18 0.07
CA ILE A 103 0.86 -7.46 -0.35
C ILE A 103 0.90 -7.78 -1.86
N ARG A 104 1.69 -7.00 -2.59
CA ARG A 104 1.91 -7.14 -4.03
C ARG A 104 3.39 -6.97 -4.38
N PRO A 105 3.87 -7.62 -5.45
CA PRO A 105 5.08 -7.16 -6.09
C PRO A 105 4.83 -5.79 -6.72
N VAL A 106 5.77 -4.88 -6.55
CA VAL A 106 5.70 -3.51 -7.08
C VAL A 106 7.05 -3.13 -7.69
N ILE A 107 7.02 -2.34 -8.75
CA ILE A 107 8.19 -1.84 -9.45
C ILE A 107 8.50 -0.45 -8.92
N ILE A 108 9.75 -0.20 -8.54
CA ILE A 108 10.22 1.12 -8.13
C ILE A 108 10.42 1.99 -9.36
N ILE A 109 9.71 3.11 -9.46
CA ILE A 109 9.80 4.02 -10.61
C ILE A 109 10.37 5.41 -10.28
N GLN A 110 10.46 5.75 -8.99
CA GLN A 110 11.10 6.99 -8.55
C GLN A 110 12.59 6.99 -8.90
N ASN A 111 13.13 8.16 -9.25
CA ASN A 111 14.56 8.34 -9.50
C ASN A 111 15.40 8.02 -8.25
N ASP A 112 16.65 7.63 -8.47
CA ASP A 112 17.53 7.17 -7.38
C ASP A 112 17.92 8.27 -6.38
N THR A 113 17.98 9.54 -6.81
CA THR A 113 18.22 10.67 -5.91
C THR A 113 17.08 10.81 -4.89
N GLY A 114 15.83 10.68 -5.35
CA GLY A 114 14.65 10.66 -4.50
C GLY A 114 14.64 9.44 -3.57
N ASN A 115 14.97 8.26 -4.11
CA ASN A 115 15.06 7.04 -3.30
C ASN A 115 16.18 7.09 -2.25
N GLN A 116 17.28 7.78 -2.51
CA GLN A 116 18.38 7.92 -1.56
C GLN A 116 18.00 8.83 -0.39
N ASN A 117 17.37 9.96 -0.67
CA ASN A 117 17.21 11.05 0.30
C ASN A 117 15.82 11.09 0.95
N GLY A 118 14.80 10.51 0.30
CA GLY A 118 13.41 10.56 0.77
C GLY A 118 13.02 9.39 1.69
N PRO A 119 12.03 9.57 2.57
CA PRO A 119 11.43 8.47 3.35
C PRO A 119 10.41 7.64 2.54
N THR A 120 10.07 8.10 1.34
CA THR A 120 9.08 7.49 0.45
C THR A 120 9.69 7.11 -0.90
N THR A 121 8.98 6.27 -1.65
CA THR A 121 9.26 5.98 -3.05
C THR A 121 7.95 5.90 -3.85
N ILE A 122 8.07 5.92 -5.19
CA ILE A 122 6.94 5.83 -6.12
C ILE A 122 6.99 4.46 -6.77
N VAL A 123 5.85 3.76 -6.76
CA VAL A 123 5.76 2.38 -7.21
C VAL A 123 4.63 2.15 -8.21
N VAL A 124 4.79 1.12 -9.03
CA VAL A 124 3.75 0.56 -9.91
C VAL A 124 3.46 -0.89 -9.51
N PRO A 125 2.21 -1.26 -9.18
CA PRO A 125 1.91 -2.62 -8.74
C PRO A 125 1.80 -3.61 -9.91
N ILE A 126 2.09 -4.87 -9.58
CA ILE A 126 1.89 -6.03 -10.46
C ILE A 126 0.70 -6.83 -9.94
N SER A 127 -0.25 -7.15 -10.82
CA SER A 127 -1.48 -7.87 -10.50
C SER A 127 -1.73 -9.05 -11.43
N ASN A 128 -2.28 -10.13 -10.89
CA ASN A 128 -2.71 -11.32 -11.66
C ASN A 128 -4.15 -11.20 -12.17
N ARG A 129 -4.79 -10.04 -12.03
CA ARG A 129 -6.16 -9.84 -12.49
C ARG A 129 -6.19 -9.67 -14.02
N PRO A 130 -7.04 -10.42 -14.73
CA PRO A 130 -7.16 -10.29 -16.18
C PRO A 130 -7.94 -9.01 -16.52
N LYS A 131 -7.22 -7.92 -16.73
CA LYS A 131 -7.76 -6.69 -17.34
C LYS A 131 -6.82 -6.24 -18.43
N LYS A 132 -7.37 -5.69 -19.52
CA LYS A 132 -6.59 -5.13 -20.62
C LYS A 132 -6.93 -3.66 -20.76
N ILE A 133 -6.04 -2.80 -20.28
CA ILE A 133 -6.05 -1.36 -20.52
C ILE A 133 -4.77 -1.03 -21.31
N ALA A 134 -4.78 0.03 -22.11
CA ALA A 134 -3.68 0.38 -23.02
C ALA A 134 -2.32 0.54 -22.30
N VAL A 135 -2.34 0.87 -21.01
CA VAL A 135 -1.16 1.11 -20.17
C VAL A 135 -0.67 -0.14 -19.42
N HIS A 136 -1.31 -1.28 -19.64
CA HIS A 136 -0.90 -2.56 -19.05
C HIS A 136 0.29 -3.19 -19.78
N ILE A 137 1.18 -3.81 -19.03
CA ILE A 137 2.31 -4.58 -19.56
C ILE A 137 2.32 -5.96 -18.89
N SER A 138 2.31 -7.03 -19.67
CA SER A 138 2.54 -8.37 -19.10
C SER A 138 4.02 -8.56 -18.80
N ILE A 139 4.34 -9.00 -17.59
CA ILE A 139 5.71 -9.38 -17.20
C ILE A 139 5.91 -10.88 -17.40
N ARG A 140 7.07 -11.26 -17.96
CA ARG A 140 7.42 -12.63 -18.32
C ARG A 140 8.85 -12.96 -17.90
N ASN A 141 9.17 -14.25 -17.90
CA ASN A 141 10.54 -14.72 -17.71
C ASN A 141 11.43 -14.13 -18.81
N GLY A 142 12.53 -13.50 -18.41
CA GLY A 142 13.45 -12.75 -19.28
C GLY A 142 13.30 -11.23 -19.25
N ASP A 143 12.20 -10.70 -18.68
CA ASP A 143 12.05 -9.25 -18.49
C ASP A 143 12.82 -8.73 -17.28
N PHE A 144 13.31 -9.63 -16.41
CA PHE A 144 13.92 -9.35 -15.13
C PHE A 144 14.97 -10.41 -14.74
N GLU A 145 15.83 -10.04 -13.80
CA GLU A 145 16.76 -10.91 -13.11
C GLU A 145 16.35 -11.04 -11.64
N LEU A 146 16.25 -12.26 -11.12
CA LEU A 146 15.89 -12.48 -9.71
C LEU A 146 17.00 -11.99 -8.78
N ALA A 147 16.61 -11.39 -7.66
CA ALA A 147 17.54 -11.02 -6.61
C ALA A 147 18.20 -12.28 -6.02
N LYS A 148 19.41 -12.12 -5.45
CA LYS A 148 20.17 -13.25 -4.92
C LYS A 148 19.37 -14.02 -3.85
N GLY A 149 19.15 -15.31 -4.09
CA GLY A 149 18.43 -16.20 -3.17
C GLY A 149 16.91 -16.25 -3.39
N GLU A 150 16.37 -15.40 -4.26
CA GLU A 150 14.98 -15.46 -4.68
C GLU A 150 14.74 -16.60 -5.67
N LYS A 151 13.60 -17.27 -5.52
CA LYS A 151 13.16 -18.39 -6.39
C LYS A 151 11.77 -18.18 -6.97
N MET A 152 11.12 -17.09 -6.58
CA MET A 152 9.74 -16.82 -6.96
C MET A 152 9.72 -16.06 -8.26
N GLU A 153 9.27 -16.72 -9.33
CA GLU A 153 9.02 -16.05 -10.61
C GLU A 153 7.94 -14.99 -10.45
N ILE A 154 8.20 -13.81 -11.01
CA ILE A 154 7.23 -12.72 -11.06
C ILE A 154 6.40 -12.91 -12.31
N THR A 155 5.09 -13.12 -12.13
CA THR A 155 4.11 -13.18 -13.21
C THR A 155 3.02 -12.15 -12.98
N GLY A 156 2.32 -11.79 -14.05
CA GLY A 156 1.15 -10.93 -13.99
C GLY A 156 1.23 -9.75 -14.94
N THR A 157 0.51 -8.70 -14.58
CA THR A 157 0.35 -7.48 -15.37
C THR A 157 0.75 -6.28 -14.53
N VAL A 158 1.69 -5.48 -15.04
CA VAL A 158 2.06 -4.17 -14.50
C VAL A 158 0.95 -3.18 -14.86
N LEU A 159 0.46 -2.46 -13.85
CA LEU A 159 -0.69 -1.57 -13.94
C LEU A 159 -0.26 -0.11 -13.81
N ALA A 160 0.18 0.52 -14.91
CA ALA A 160 0.73 1.87 -14.89
C ALA A 160 -0.30 2.95 -14.48
N GLU A 161 -1.59 2.65 -14.53
CA GLU A 161 -2.66 3.53 -14.01
C GLU A 161 -2.79 3.46 -12.48
N GLN A 162 -2.09 2.53 -11.82
CA GLN A 162 -2.13 2.31 -10.36
C GLN A 162 -0.84 2.82 -9.68
N ILE A 163 -0.15 3.79 -10.28
CA ILE A 163 1.02 4.46 -9.67
C ILE A 163 0.64 5.04 -8.31
N ARG A 164 1.48 4.81 -7.30
CA ARG A 164 1.30 5.41 -5.98
C ARG A 164 2.60 5.67 -5.25
N ILE A 165 2.57 6.69 -4.40
CA ILE A 165 3.63 6.95 -3.42
C ILE A 165 3.43 6.01 -2.22
N VAL A 166 4.51 5.43 -1.72
CA VAL A 166 4.51 4.59 -0.52
C VAL A 166 5.66 4.99 0.41
N SER A 167 5.43 4.89 1.72
CA SER A 167 6.53 4.89 2.69
C SER A 167 7.42 3.68 2.44
N LYS A 168 8.74 3.85 2.55
CA LYS A 168 9.70 2.74 2.50
C LYS A 168 9.43 1.66 3.57
N ALA A 169 8.71 2.01 4.64
CA ALA A 169 8.24 1.07 5.65
C ALA A 169 7.29 -0.01 5.11
N ARG A 170 6.68 0.22 3.95
CA ARG A 170 5.81 -0.75 3.28
C ARG A 170 6.58 -1.77 2.45
N LEU A 171 7.87 -1.52 2.16
CA LEU A 171 8.71 -2.41 1.37
C LEU A 171 9.19 -3.59 2.22
N GLY A 172 8.99 -4.78 1.69
CA GLY A 172 9.45 -6.05 2.26
C GLY A 172 10.79 -6.47 1.67
N ARG A 173 10.80 -7.55 0.89
CA ARG A 173 11.98 -8.10 0.23
C ARG A 173 12.17 -7.57 -1.19
N HIS A 174 13.42 -7.41 -1.61
CA HIS A 174 13.81 -7.21 -3.00
C HIS A 174 13.67 -8.55 -3.74
N VAL A 175 12.87 -8.57 -4.79
CA VAL A 175 12.49 -9.80 -5.53
C VAL A 175 13.33 -9.95 -6.79
N ALA A 176 13.49 -8.87 -7.55
CA ALA A 176 14.13 -8.88 -8.86
C ALA A 176 14.55 -7.47 -9.29
N THR A 177 15.30 -7.38 -10.37
CA THR A 177 15.60 -6.14 -11.08
C THR A 177 15.18 -6.29 -12.53
N LEU A 178 14.41 -5.33 -13.03
CA LEU A 178 13.92 -5.34 -14.41
C LEU A 178 15.03 -4.97 -15.39
N SER A 179 14.95 -5.52 -16.60
CA SER A 179 15.82 -5.13 -17.71
C SER A 179 15.56 -3.68 -18.15
N ASP A 180 16.58 -3.03 -18.69
CA ASP A 180 16.48 -1.66 -19.23
C ASP A 180 15.41 -1.55 -20.33
N LYS A 181 15.31 -2.58 -21.19
CA LYS A 181 14.29 -2.65 -22.24
C LYS A 181 12.88 -2.64 -21.65
N PHE A 182 12.65 -3.38 -20.56
CA PHE A 182 11.35 -3.38 -19.89
C PHE A 182 11.08 -2.03 -19.22
N MET A 183 12.09 -1.42 -18.61
CA MET A 183 11.97 -0.08 -18.00
C MET A 183 11.61 0.99 -19.03
N GLN A 184 12.21 0.97 -20.22
CA GLN A 184 11.84 1.88 -21.32
C GLN A 184 10.38 1.69 -21.76
N LEU A 185 9.92 0.45 -21.86
CA LEU A 185 8.52 0.15 -22.17
C LEU A 185 7.60 0.68 -21.06
N LEU A 186 7.93 0.45 -19.79
CA LEU A 186 7.17 0.98 -18.65
C LEU A 186 7.11 2.50 -18.68
N ASP A 187 8.22 3.18 -18.95
CA ASP A 187 8.28 4.63 -19.05
C ASP A 187 7.35 5.16 -20.15
N SER A 188 7.25 4.47 -21.29
CA SER A 188 6.30 4.82 -22.34
C SER A 188 4.83 4.68 -21.89
N LYS A 189 4.51 3.65 -21.08
CA LYS A 189 3.15 3.45 -20.57
C LYS A 189 2.78 4.43 -19.46
N ILE A 190 3.74 4.79 -18.61
CA ILE A 190 3.57 5.83 -17.59
C ILE A 190 3.27 7.16 -18.26
N LYS A 191 4.02 7.53 -19.31
CA LYS A 191 3.76 8.73 -20.11
C LYS A 191 2.34 8.76 -20.67
N ILE A 192 1.88 7.67 -21.28
CA ILE A 192 0.48 7.56 -21.76
C ILE A 192 -0.52 7.70 -20.60
N SER A 193 -0.24 7.06 -19.45
CA SER A 193 -1.16 7.10 -18.29
C SER A 193 -1.27 8.49 -17.66
N LEU A 194 -0.26 9.33 -17.82
CA LEU A 194 -0.16 10.66 -17.21
C LEU A 194 -0.28 11.80 -18.22
N ASP A 195 -0.41 11.49 -19.51
CA ASP A 195 -0.41 12.44 -20.63
C ASP A 195 0.85 13.33 -20.68
N LEU A 196 2.03 12.68 -20.69
CA LEU A 196 3.37 13.31 -20.67
C LEU A 196 4.24 12.98 -21.90
#